data_AF-A0A954PS89-F1
#
_entry.id   AF-A0A954PS89-F1
#
_cell.length_a   1.000
_cell.length_b   1.000
_cell.length_c   1.000
_cell.angle_alpha   90.00
_cell.angle_beta   90.00
_cell.angle_gamma   90.00
#
_symmetry.space_group_name_H-M   'P 1'
#
loop_
_entity.id
_entity.type
_entity.pdbx_description
1 polymer ?
#
loop_
_entity_poly.entity_id
_entity_poly.type
_entity_poly.pdbx_seq_one_letter_code
_entity_poly.pdbx_strand_id
1 'polypeptide(L)'
;MPFRKLWNSIRGKSSPSTPPSVESTSSVTGPKSDATPAIPSVAQMPVAAQIPAATARPIAAKSIRGAASRDDKKLFRRIESMSIQSVLEVSVGDGLRSLAMLQTLTHKGHSTPIHFIAIDEFEMGGNALTLREFHKQLREYPAKVQLVPMSIDAGLDRVVRTYGQVDLVIWSQDEAPTPRQTEMLARLSKPTTILVTQENGRWSETLASAVTQKRAA
;
A
#
# COMPACT_ATOMS: atom_id res chain seq x y z
N MET A 1 4.26 -44.39 3.35
CA MET A 1 5.53 -43.79 2.89
C MET A 1 5.35 -42.27 2.81
N PRO A 2 6.03 -41.46 3.65
CA PRO A 2 5.64 -40.06 3.85
C PRO A 2 6.41 -39.10 2.93
N PHE A 3 5.67 -38.15 2.35
CA PHE A 3 6.05 -37.11 1.37
C PHE A 3 7.10 -36.07 1.83
N ARG A 4 7.99 -36.41 2.77
CA ARG A 4 9.02 -35.48 3.29
C ARG A 4 10.25 -35.32 2.40
N LYS A 5 10.39 -36.12 1.32
CA LYS A 5 11.59 -36.14 0.48
C LYS A 5 11.60 -35.13 -0.68
N LEU A 6 10.49 -34.43 -0.95
CA LEU A 6 10.41 -33.51 -2.10
C LEU A 6 10.90 -32.08 -1.79
N TRP A 7 10.99 -31.71 -0.50
CA TRP A 7 11.29 -30.32 -0.11
C TRP A 7 12.78 -29.96 -0.11
N ASN A 8 13.68 -30.95 -0.08
CA ASN A 8 15.12 -30.71 -0.08
C ASN A 8 15.70 -30.46 -1.49
N SER A 9 14.91 -30.61 -2.56
CA SER A 9 15.39 -30.47 -3.95
C SER A 9 15.18 -29.07 -4.57
N ILE A 10 14.43 -28.18 -3.91
CA ILE A 10 14.10 -26.82 -4.44
C ILE A 10 15.00 -25.72 -3.85
N ARG A 11 15.71 -25.98 -2.74
CA ARG A 11 16.72 -25.06 -2.22
C ARG A 11 18.09 -25.46 -2.74
N GLY A 12 18.44 -24.97 -3.93
CA GLY A 12 19.75 -25.12 -4.56
C GLY A 12 20.90 -24.90 -3.59
N LYS A 13 21.41 -26.00 -3.04
CA LYS A 13 22.63 -26.08 -2.24
C LYS A 13 23.38 -27.34 -2.66
N SER A 14 24.29 -27.18 -3.62
CA SER A 14 25.44 -28.04 -3.86
C SER A 14 26.64 -27.09 -4.02
N SER A 15 27.32 -26.76 -2.94
CA SER A 15 28.56 -27.37 -2.42
C SER A 15 29.82 -26.93 -3.16
N PRO A 16 30.90 -26.57 -2.43
CA PRO A 16 32.15 -26.03 -2.97
C PRO A 16 33.09 -27.16 -3.46
N SER A 17 33.84 -26.90 -4.53
CA SER A 17 34.94 -27.76 -4.98
C SER A 17 36.29 -27.24 -4.49
N THR A 18 36.97 -28.10 -3.74
CA THR A 18 38.32 -28.08 -3.15
C THR A 18 39.46 -27.94 -4.20
N PRO A 19 40.68 -27.46 -3.82
CA PRO A 19 41.76 -27.05 -4.73
C PRO A 19 42.76 -28.19 -5.07
N PRO A 20 43.80 -27.91 -5.88
CA PRO A 20 45.16 -28.25 -5.45
C PRO A 20 46.29 -27.26 -5.85
N SER A 21 47.36 -27.33 -5.04
CA SER A 21 48.80 -27.05 -5.26
C SER A 21 49.28 -25.67 -5.73
N VAL A 22 49.89 -24.86 -4.84
CA VAL A 22 51.34 -24.76 -4.52
C VAL A 22 52.32 -25.08 -5.66
N GLU A 23 53.00 -24.04 -6.15
CA GLU A 23 54.46 -24.04 -6.24
C GLU A 23 55.03 -22.61 -6.23
N SER A 24 56.12 -22.46 -5.48
CA SER A 24 56.83 -21.25 -5.12
C SER A 24 57.92 -20.93 -6.14
N THR A 25 58.17 -19.65 -6.44
CA THR A 25 59.55 -19.13 -6.60
C THR A 25 59.61 -17.61 -6.45
N SER A 26 60.44 -17.21 -5.48
CA SER A 26 61.21 -15.97 -5.26
C SER A 26 61.75 -15.34 -6.57
N SER A 27 62.22 -14.10 -6.73
CA SER A 27 62.82 -13.06 -5.87
C SER A 27 63.23 -11.88 -6.79
N VAL A 28 63.78 -10.78 -6.22
CA VAL A 28 64.61 -9.67 -6.80
C VAL A 28 63.92 -8.29 -6.69
N THR A 29 64.06 -7.56 -5.55
CA THR A 29 65.00 -6.41 -5.26
C THR A 29 64.87 -5.24 -6.24
N GLY A 30 64.64 -3.96 -5.92
CA GLY A 30 64.56 -3.04 -4.75
C GLY A 30 64.49 -1.60 -5.36
N PRO A 31 64.83 -0.47 -4.69
CA PRO A 31 64.46 0.04 -3.37
C PRO A 31 63.89 1.51 -3.37
N LYS A 32 63.34 1.91 -2.20
CA LYS A 32 63.29 3.25 -1.55
C LYS A 32 62.70 4.48 -2.27
N SER A 33 61.72 5.12 -1.61
CA SER A 33 61.73 6.53 -1.10
C SER A 33 60.38 6.78 -0.39
N ASP A 34 60.33 6.77 0.93
CA ASP A 34 60.25 7.97 1.79
C ASP A 34 59.17 8.99 1.37
N ALA A 35 58.08 9.07 2.15
CA ALA A 35 57.50 10.32 2.67
C ALA A 35 56.16 10.05 3.38
N THR A 36 56.21 10.02 4.70
CA THR A 36 55.08 10.34 5.59
C THR A 36 54.73 11.82 5.41
N PRO A 37 53.45 12.21 5.47
CA PRO A 37 53.08 13.05 6.61
C PRO A 37 51.74 12.68 7.24
N ALA A 38 51.75 12.78 8.57
CA ALA A 38 50.62 12.64 9.46
C ALA A 38 49.64 13.80 9.34
N ILE A 39 48.33 13.51 9.34
CA ILE A 39 47.27 14.40 9.82
C ILE A 39 46.13 13.52 10.40
N PRO A 40 45.23 14.04 11.28
CA PRO A 40 45.11 13.58 12.65
C PRO A 40 43.83 12.80 12.92
N SER A 41 43.87 12.08 14.03
CA SER A 41 42.73 11.46 14.72
C SER A 41 41.57 12.45 14.89
N VAL A 42 40.47 12.22 14.17
CA VAL A 42 39.18 12.87 14.44
C VAL A 42 38.39 11.97 15.37
N ALA A 43 38.08 12.54 16.54
CA ALA A 43 37.38 11.94 17.64
C ALA A 43 36.04 11.31 17.23
N GLN A 44 35.83 10.09 17.72
CA GLN A 44 34.55 9.41 17.77
C GLN A 44 33.56 10.25 18.57
N MET A 45 32.49 10.71 17.91
CA MET A 45 31.30 11.20 18.61
C MET A 45 30.44 9.99 19.03
N PRO A 46 29.86 10.02 20.24
CA PRO A 46 29.04 8.93 20.75
C PRO A 46 27.72 8.85 19.99
N VAL A 47 27.36 7.62 19.67
CA VAL A 47 26.07 7.17 19.13
C VAL A 47 24.95 7.69 20.03
N ALA A 48 24.23 8.71 19.56
CA ALA A 48 23.01 9.16 20.17
C ALA A 48 21.94 8.06 20.06
N ALA A 49 21.31 7.80 21.20
CA ALA A 49 20.40 6.72 21.48
C ALA A 49 19.36 6.48 20.37
N GLN A 50 19.31 5.23 19.92
CA GLN A 50 18.17 4.66 19.22
C GLN A 50 16.94 4.78 20.12
N ILE A 51 16.00 5.64 19.73
CA ILE A 51 14.64 5.58 20.26
C ILE A 51 14.06 4.23 19.80
N PRO A 52 13.61 3.35 20.71
CA PRO A 52 13.05 2.08 20.31
C PRO A 52 11.81 2.33 19.47
N ALA A 53 11.83 1.83 18.23
CA ALA A 53 10.68 1.73 17.37
C ALA A 53 9.54 1.09 18.17
N ALA A 54 8.53 1.91 18.47
CA ALA A 54 7.32 1.45 19.14
C ALA A 54 6.72 0.35 18.27
N THR A 55 6.82 -0.88 18.75
CA THR A 55 6.16 -2.04 18.17
C THR A 55 4.67 -1.73 18.12
N ALA A 56 4.17 -1.33 16.94
CA ALA A 56 2.76 -1.10 16.69
C ALA A 56 2.01 -2.38 17.05
N ARG A 57 1.36 -2.37 18.21
CA ARG A 57 0.45 -3.43 18.63
C ARG A 57 -0.66 -3.53 17.59
N PRO A 58 -1.09 -4.73 17.21
CA PRO A 58 -2.23 -4.89 16.31
C PRO A 58 -3.44 -4.22 16.97
N ILE A 59 -3.98 -3.20 16.29
CA ILE A 59 -5.13 -2.44 16.75
C ILE A 59 -6.32 -3.40 16.71
N ALA A 60 -6.83 -3.80 17.88
CA ALA A 60 -7.97 -4.69 17.96
C ALA A 60 -9.15 -4.13 17.15
N ALA A 61 -9.89 -5.00 16.44
CA ALA A 61 -11.00 -4.64 15.55
C ALA A 61 -12.11 -3.75 16.17
N LYS A 62 -12.15 -3.63 17.51
CA LYS A 62 -13.04 -2.70 18.24
C LYS A 62 -12.52 -1.25 18.23
N SER A 63 -11.20 -1.06 18.23
CA SER A 63 -10.55 0.26 18.21
C SER A 63 -10.56 0.88 16.81
N ILE A 64 -10.55 0.07 15.75
CA ILE A 64 -10.55 0.55 14.36
C ILE A 64 -11.87 1.29 14.03
N ARG A 65 -13.03 0.73 14.39
CA ARG A 65 -14.32 1.44 14.26
C ARG A 65 -14.48 2.61 15.23
N GLY A 66 -13.76 2.59 16.35
CA GLY A 66 -13.75 3.68 17.32
C GLY A 66 -13.04 4.93 16.79
N ALA A 67 -11.93 4.72 16.07
CA ALA A 67 -11.10 5.78 15.48
C ALA A 67 -11.74 6.49 14.28
N ALA A 68 -12.70 5.85 13.60
CA ALA A 68 -13.42 6.46 12.49
C ALA A 68 -14.25 7.67 12.94
N SER A 69 -14.21 8.74 12.14
CA SER A 69 -14.93 9.98 12.41
C SER A 69 -16.45 9.77 12.42
N ARG A 70 -17.19 10.77 12.92
CA ARG A 70 -18.67 10.70 12.92
C ARG A 70 -19.22 10.58 11.50
N ASP A 71 -18.60 11.25 10.53
CA ASP A 71 -19.04 11.23 9.14
C ASP A 71 -18.63 9.93 8.44
N ASP A 72 -17.48 9.34 8.77
CA ASP A 72 -17.12 7.99 8.31
C ASP A 72 -18.14 6.94 8.77
N LYS A 73 -18.63 7.05 10.01
CA LYS A 73 -19.66 6.14 10.52
C LYS A 73 -20.97 6.26 9.74
N LYS A 74 -21.33 7.44 9.24
CA LYS A 74 -22.51 7.62 8.37
C LYS A 74 -22.26 6.96 7.01
N LEU A 75 -21.08 7.18 6.42
CA LEU A 75 -20.65 6.51 5.20
C LEU A 75 -20.74 4.99 5.35
N PHE A 76 -20.22 4.44 6.45
CA PHE A 76 -20.23 3.00 6.71
C PHE A 76 -21.64 2.41 6.81
N ARG A 77 -22.56 3.07 7.51
CA ARG A 77 -23.97 2.62 7.55
C ARG A 77 -24.62 2.63 6.18
N ARG A 78 -24.22 3.60 5.35
CA ARG A 78 -24.79 3.79 4.02
C ARG A 78 -24.28 2.73 3.04
N ILE A 79 -22.96 2.52 2.96
CA ILE A 79 -22.36 1.43 2.16
C ILE A 79 -22.77 0.05 2.67
N GLU A 80 -23.04 -0.10 3.97
CA GLU A 80 -23.52 -1.36 4.53
C GLU A 80 -24.84 -1.78 3.90
N SER A 81 -25.75 -0.85 3.58
CA SER A 81 -27.02 -1.18 2.92
C SER A 81 -26.89 -1.60 1.44
N MET A 82 -25.71 -1.48 0.85
CA MET A 82 -25.47 -1.68 -0.59
C MET A 82 -24.81 -3.03 -0.89
N SER A 83 -25.01 -3.55 -2.10
CA SER A 83 -24.37 -4.77 -2.60
C SER A 83 -23.04 -4.47 -3.31
N ILE A 84 -22.06 -3.97 -2.57
CA ILE A 84 -20.75 -3.57 -3.11
C ILE A 84 -19.82 -4.78 -3.20
N GLN A 85 -19.28 -5.06 -4.39
CA GLN A 85 -18.31 -6.14 -4.59
C GLN A 85 -16.91 -5.60 -4.89
N SER A 86 -16.82 -4.37 -5.39
CA SER A 86 -15.57 -3.74 -5.78
C SER A 86 -15.49 -2.30 -5.29
N VAL A 87 -14.37 -1.97 -4.65
CA VAL A 87 -14.11 -0.67 -4.04
C VAL A 87 -12.79 -0.12 -4.56
N LEU A 88 -12.82 1.11 -5.04
CA LEU A 88 -11.63 1.91 -5.32
C LEU A 88 -11.53 3.03 -4.27
N GLU A 89 -10.44 3.07 -3.52
CA GLU A 89 -10.13 4.19 -2.63
C GLU A 89 -8.94 4.98 -3.19
N VAL A 90 -9.13 6.29 -3.31
CA VAL A 90 -8.10 7.25 -3.70
C VAL A 90 -7.67 8.01 -2.46
N SER A 91 -6.37 7.98 -2.18
CA SER A 91 -5.73 8.58 -1.00
C SER A 91 -6.17 7.95 0.31
N VAL A 92 -5.47 6.89 0.69
CA VAL A 92 -5.74 6.08 1.88
C VAL A 92 -5.38 6.84 3.16
N GLY A 93 -4.28 7.60 3.14
CA GLY A 93 -3.81 8.35 4.31
C GLY A 93 -3.31 7.42 5.43
N ASP A 94 -3.99 7.45 6.59
CA ASP A 94 -3.64 6.62 7.76
C ASP A 94 -4.14 5.17 7.69
N GLY A 95 -4.97 4.84 6.69
CA GLY A 95 -5.52 3.52 6.46
C GLY A 95 -6.60 3.06 7.45
N LEU A 96 -6.83 3.79 8.55
CA LEU A 96 -7.80 3.40 9.57
C LEU A 96 -9.22 3.36 9.01
N ARG A 97 -9.54 4.33 8.14
CA ARG A 97 -10.82 4.38 7.43
C ARG A 97 -11.01 3.16 6.52
N SER A 98 -10.00 2.81 5.73
CA SER A 98 -10.04 1.65 4.83
C SER A 98 -10.28 0.35 5.58
N LEU A 99 -9.61 0.17 6.73
CA LEU A 99 -9.78 -1.00 7.59
C LEU A 99 -11.19 -1.05 8.19
N ALA A 100 -11.70 0.08 8.69
CA ALA A 100 -13.05 0.16 9.24
C ALA A 100 -14.13 -0.09 8.17
N MET A 101 -13.90 0.40 6.95
CA MET A 101 -14.76 0.16 5.79
C MET A 101 -14.78 -1.32 5.44
N LEU A 102 -13.61 -1.94 5.24
CA LEU A 102 -13.51 -3.35 4.89
C LEU A 102 -14.15 -4.23 5.94
N GLN A 103 -13.91 -3.94 7.22
CA GLN A 103 -14.59 -4.63 8.32
C GLN A 103 -16.12 -4.52 8.21
N THR A 104 -16.65 -3.40 7.75
CA THR A 104 -18.10 -3.20 7.60
C THR A 104 -18.63 -4.00 6.41
N LEU A 105 -17.95 -3.96 5.28
CA LEU A 105 -18.37 -4.66 4.08
C LEU A 105 -18.23 -6.20 4.21
N THR A 106 -17.17 -6.68 4.88
CA THR A 106 -16.94 -8.13 5.07
C THR A 106 -17.83 -8.74 6.15
N HIS A 107 -18.35 -7.95 7.11
CA HIS A 107 -19.19 -8.46 8.21
C HIS A 107 -20.52 -9.06 7.73
N LYS A 108 -21.00 -8.66 6.55
CA LYS A 108 -22.29 -9.12 6.00
C LYS A 108 -22.31 -10.57 5.48
N GLY A 109 -21.24 -11.34 5.68
CA GLY A 109 -21.21 -12.74 5.22
C GLY A 109 -21.35 -12.86 3.71
N HIS A 110 -20.82 -11.88 2.96
CA HIS A 110 -20.79 -11.94 1.51
C HIS A 110 -20.13 -13.27 1.09
N SER A 111 -20.82 -14.04 0.25
CA SER A 111 -20.29 -15.31 -0.27
C SER A 111 -19.06 -15.08 -1.16
N THR A 112 -18.86 -13.86 -1.66
CA THR A 112 -17.75 -13.47 -2.51
C THR A 112 -16.82 -12.49 -1.78
N PRO A 113 -15.50 -12.64 -1.91
CA PRO A 113 -14.56 -11.70 -1.32
C PRO A 113 -14.63 -10.36 -2.05
N ILE A 114 -14.59 -9.26 -1.29
CA ILE A 114 -14.60 -7.90 -1.83
C ILE A 114 -13.28 -7.61 -2.53
N HIS A 115 -13.34 -7.03 -3.72
CA HIS A 115 -12.17 -6.54 -4.43
C HIS A 115 -11.87 -5.11 -3.98
N PHE A 116 -10.75 -4.91 -3.30
CA PHE A 116 -10.34 -3.62 -2.76
C PHE A 116 -9.10 -3.13 -3.48
N ILE A 117 -9.21 -1.96 -4.12
CA ILE A 117 -8.14 -1.30 -4.85
C ILE A 117 -7.85 0.02 -4.14
N ALA A 118 -6.61 0.24 -3.75
CA ALA A 118 -6.18 1.49 -3.12
C ALA A 118 -5.08 2.16 -3.94
N ILE A 119 -5.28 3.43 -4.26
CA ILE A 119 -4.28 4.30 -4.89
C ILE A 119 -3.78 5.27 -3.83
N ASP A 120 -2.50 5.19 -3.51
CA ASP A 120 -1.81 6.10 -2.59
C ASP A 120 -0.31 6.07 -2.92
N GLU A 121 0.43 7.11 -2.55
CA GLU A 121 1.89 7.14 -2.62
C GLU A 121 2.54 6.48 -1.39
N PHE A 122 1.81 6.27 -0.29
CA PHE A 122 2.31 5.68 0.96
C PHE A 122 3.60 6.38 1.45
N GLU A 123 4.65 5.63 1.79
CA GLU A 123 5.93 6.18 2.22
C GLU A 123 6.58 7.10 1.19
N MET A 124 6.23 6.97 -0.10
CA MET A 124 6.77 7.83 -1.17
C MET A 124 6.13 9.22 -1.17
N GLY A 125 4.90 9.35 -0.65
CA GLY A 125 4.17 10.61 -0.51
C GLY A 125 4.40 11.30 0.83
N GLY A 126 5.32 10.77 1.66
CA GLY A 126 5.57 11.29 3.01
C GLY A 126 4.57 10.83 4.07
N ASN A 127 3.71 9.86 3.77
CA ASN A 127 2.79 9.29 4.74
C ASN A 127 3.53 8.42 5.76
N ALA A 128 3.09 8.43 7.02
CA ALA A 128 3.64 7.57 8.06
C ALA A 128 3.29 6.08 7.84
N LEU A 129 2.17 5.81 7.18
CA LEU A 129 1.73 4.47 6.84
C LEU A 129 2.52 3.93 5.65
N THR A 130 3.27 2.86 5.88
CA THR A 130 3.99 2.17 4.80
C THR A 130 3.09 1.22 4.03
N LEU A 131 3.36 1.03 2.74
CA LEU A 131 2.71 0.06 1.87
C LEU A 131 2.70 -1.34 2.50
N ARG A 132 3.85 -1.74 3.08
CA ARG A 132 4.02 -3.04 3.72
C ARG A 132 3.13 -3.19 4.94
N GLU A 133 3.05 -2.17 5.78
CA GLU A 133 2.22 -2.19 6.99
C GLU A 133 0.75 -2.24 6.64
N PHE A 134 0.31 -1.39 5.72
CA PHE A 134 -1.07 -1.39 5.26
C PHE A 134 -1.46 -2.73 4.64
N HIS A 135 -0.62 -3.28 3.75
CA HIS A 135 -0.85 -4.61 3.19
C HIS A 135 -0.90 -5.70 4.26
N LYS A 136 -0.11 -5.61 5.33
CA LYS A 136 -0.16 -6.56 6.45
C LYS A 136 -1.49 -6.48 7.19
N GLN A 137 -1.95 -5.27 7.51
CA GLN A 137 -3.23 -5.03 8.20
C GLN A 137 -4.42 -5.55 7.37
N LEU A 138 -4.38 -5.35 6.06
CA LEU A 138 -5.47 -5.78 5.16
C LEU A 138 -5.64 -7.30 5.04
N ARG A 139 -4.60 -8.10 5.35
CA ARG A 139 -4.68 -9.57 5.31
C ARG A 139 -5.61 -10.16 6.36
N GLU A 140 -6.01 -9.38 7.36
CA GLU A 140 -6.96 -9.82 8.39
C GLU A 140 -8.40 -9.90 7.86
N TYR A 141 -8.65 -9.37 6.66
CA TYR A 141 -9.97 -9.31 6.05
C TYR A 141 -10.08 -10.28 4.86
N PRO A 142 -11.25 -10.91 4.64
CA PRO A 142 -11.50 -11.75 3.46
C PRO A 142 -11.75 -10.90 2.20
N ALA A 143 -10.74 -10.13 1.80
CA ALA A 143 -10.78 -9.23 0.64
C ALA A 143 -9.61 -9.52 -0.32
N LYS A 144 -9.85 -9.35 -1.62
CA LYS A 144 -8.79 -9.34 -2.63
C LYS A 144 -8.24 -7.93 -2.75
N VAL A 145 -7.07 -7.71 -2.18
CA VAL A 145 -6.46 -6.39 -2.05
C VAL A 145 -5.48 -6.15 -3.20
N GLN A 146 -5.55 -4.96 -3.79
CA GLN A 146 -4.61 -4.45 -4.79
C GLN A 146 -4.17 -3.05 -4.37
N LEU A 147 -2.89 -2.91 -4.03
CA LEU A 147 -2.32 -1.62 -3.66
C LEU A 147 -1.53 -1.06 -4.84
N VAL A 148 -1.77 0.20 -5.16
CA VAL A 148 -1.15 0.91 -6.28
C VAL A 148 -0.32 2.06 -5.69
N PRO A 149 0.98 1.83 -5.37
CA PRO A 149 1.87 2.79 -4.72
C PRO A 149 2.34 3.87 -5.71
N MET A 150 1.45 4.77 -6.12
CA MET A 150 1.66 5.75 -7.20
C MET A 150 0.82 7.00 -6.96
N SER A 151 1.19 8.10 -7.62
CA SER A 151 0.37 9.31 -7.64
C SER A 151 -1.03 9.03 -8.19
N ILE A 152 -2.00 9.87 -7.82
CA ILE A 152 -3.41 9.68 -8.17
C ILE A 152 -3.61 9.52 -9.68
N ASP A 153 -3.02 10.41 -10.49
CA ASP A 153 -3.18 10.36 -11.94
C ASP A 153 -2.61 9.08 -12.56
N ALA A 154 -1.42 8.68 -12.14
CA ALA A 154 -0.76 7.50 -12.67
C ALA A 154 -1.44 6.21 -12.16
N GLY A 155 -1.91 6.21 -10.92
CA GLY A 155 -2.68 5.12 -10.32
C GLY A 155 -4.02 4.92 -11.02
N LEU A 156 -4.76 6.00 -11.28
CA LEU A 156 -6.03 5.94 -12.01
C LEU A 156 -5.85 5.40 -13.43
N ASP A 157 -4.84 5.88 -14.17
CA ASP A 157 -4.54 5.36 -15.51
C ASP A 157 -4.22 3.86 -15.49
N ARG A 158 -3.45 3.39 -14.50
CA ARG A 158 -3.18 1.96 -14.31
C ARG A 158 -4.46 1.19 -13.98
N VAL A 159 -5.30 1.70 -13.10
CA VAL A 159 -6.53 1.02 -12.67
C VAL A 159 -7.52 0.89 -13.82
N VAL A 160 -7.70 1.96 -14.61
CA VAL A 160 -8.52 1.98 -15.83
C VAL A 160 -8.11 0.87 -16.80
N ARG A 161 -6.81 0.62 -16.94
CA ARG A 161 -6.29 -0.38 -17.88
C ARG A 161 -6.32 -1.81 -17.34
N THR A 162 -6.33 -1.99 -16.01
CA THR A 162 -6.05 -3.29 -15.39
C THR A 162 -7.27 -3.94 -14.76
N TYR A 163 -8.09 -3.18 -14.02
CA TYR A 163 -9.09 -3.75 -13.11
C TYR A 163 -10.54 -3.59 -13.58
N GLY A 164 -10.79 -2.75 -14.59
CA GLY A 164 -12.12 -2.53 -15.15
C GLY A 164 -13.00 -1.67 -14.25
N GLN A 165 -14.33 -1.87 -14.33
CA GLN A 165 -15.31 -1.05 -13.63
C GLN A 165 -15.51 -1.47 -12.16
N VAL A 166 -15.76 -0.49 -11.28
CA VAL A 166 -15.94 -0.65 -9.83
C VAL A 166 -17.33 -0.20 -9.36
N ASP A 167 -17.81 -0.71 -8.22
CA ASP A 167 -19.15 -0.38 -7.69
C ASP A 167 -19.13 0.86 -6.76
N LEU A 168 -18.03 1.06 -6.05
CA LEU A 168 -17.84 2.17 -5.13
C LEU A 168 -16.48 2.83 -5.39
N VAL A 169 -16.49 4.16 -5.54
CA VAL A 169 -15.28 4.98 -5.55
C VAL A 169 -15.31 5.89 -4.33
N ILE A 170 -14.24 5.87 -3.55
CA ILE A 170 -14.02 6.79 -2.44
C ILE A 170 -12.88 7.73 -2.82
N TRP A 171 -13.19 9.02 -2.84
CA TRP A 171 -12.25 10.09 -3.09
C TRP A 171 -12.02 10.86 -1.80
N SER A 172 -10.89 10.58 -1.16
CA SER A 172 -10.57 11.11 0.17
C SER A 172 -9.63 12.31 0.14
N GLN A 173 -9.41 12.90 -1.04
CA GLN A 173 -8.71 14.17 -1.17
C GLN A 173 -9.67 15.32 -0.86
N ASP A 174 -9.18 16.35 -0.19
CA ASP A 174 -9.93 17.58 0.07
C ASP A 174 -10.20 18.36 -1.22
N GLU A 175 -9.33 18.23 -2.21
CA GLU A 175 -9.52 18.81 -3.54
C GLU A 175 -10.45 17.94 -4.40
N ALA A 176 -11.38 18.58 -5.08
CA ALA A 176 -12.25 17.92 -6.04
C ALA A 176 -11.43 17.28 -7.18
N PRO A 177 -11.89 16.15 -7.76
CA PRO A 177 -11.18 15.53 -8.88
C PRO A 177 -11.01 16.49 -10.05
N THR A 178 -9.81 16.52 -10.64
CA THR A 178 -9.57 17.31 -11.86
C THR A 178 -10.44 16.81 -13.02
N PRO A 179 -10.65 17.60 -14.09
CA PRO A 179 -11.45 17.15 -15.23
C PRO A 179 -10.96 15.84 -15.84
N ARG A 180 -9.63 15.64 -15.91
CA ARG A 180 -9.01 14.41 -16.40
C ARG A 180 -9.28 13.23 -15.46
N GLN A 181 -9.17 13.44 -14.15
CA GLN A 181 -9.48 12.40 -13.15
C GLN A 181 -10.96 12.02 -13.21
N THR A 182 -11.84 13.02 -13.36
CA THR A 182 -13.28 12.79 -13.53
C THR A 182 -13.58 11.92 -14.75
N GLU A 183 -12.90 12.11 -15.88
CA GLU A 183 -13.05 11.26 -17.06
C GLU A 183 -12.54 9.83 -16.83
N MET A 184 -11.43 9.66 -16.12
CA MET A 184 -10.93 8.34 -15.73
C MET A 184 -11.90 7.63 -14.78
N LEU A 185 -12.43 8.34 -13.79
CA LEU A 185 -13.45 7.83 -12.86
C LEU A 185 -14.74 7.46 -13.58
N ALA A 186 -15.18 8.24 -14.56
CA ALA A 186 -16.35 7.90 -15.38
C ALA A 186 -16.16 6.59 -16.15
N ARG A 187 -14.95 6.32 -16.66
CA ARG A 187 -14.61 5.05 -17.33
C ARG A 187 -14.54 3.87 -16.36
N LEU A 188 -14.14 4.12 -15.12
CA LEU A 188 -14.13 3.13 -14.04
C LEU A 188 -15.53 2.88 -13.45
N SER A 189 -16.52 3.68 -13.82
CA SER A 189 -17.85 3.62 -13.22
C SER A 189 -18.82 2.81 -14.07
N LYS A 190 -19.61 1.99 -13.39
CA LYS A 190 -20.88 1.41 -13.86
C LYS A 190 -22.00 2.45 -13.68
N PRO A 191 -23.17 2.25 -14.31
CA PRO A 191 -24.33 3.12 -14.08
C PRO A 191 -24.79 3.20 -12.61
N THR A 192 -24.54 2.14 -11.84
CA THR A 192 -24.86 2.04 -10.41
C THR A 192 -23.70 2.44 -9.50
N THR A 193 -22.58 2.88 -10.06
CA THR A 193 -21.41 3.24 -9.26
C THR A 193 -21.68 4.49 -8.47
N ILE A 194 -21.29 4.43 -7.20
CA ILE A 194 -21.40 5.53 -6.27
C ILE A 194 -20.02 6.12 -6.12
N LEU A 195 -19.90 7.41 -6.43
CA LEU A 195 -18.72 8.21 -6.13
C LEU A 195 -18.99 8.95 -4.83
N VAL A 196 -18.14 8.72 -3.84
CA VAL A 196 -18.19 9.43 -2.56
C VAL A 196 -16.96 10.32 -2.49
N THR A 197 -17.17 11.62 -2.36
CA THR A 197 -16.12 12.64 -2.27
C THR A 197 -16.12 13.25 -0.88
N GLN A 198 -14.92 13.48 -0.34
CA GLN A 198 -14.76 14.19 0.93
C GLN A 198 -14.59 15.69 0.66
N GLU A 199 -15.54 16.50 1.11
CA GLU A 199 -15.47 17.96 1.01
C GLU A 199 -15.61 18.55 2.42
N ASN A 200 -14.59 19.28 2.88
CA ASN A 200 -14.59 19.91 4.22
C ASN A 200 -14.91 18.92 5.36
N GLY A 201 -14.36 17.70 5.27
CA GLY A 201 -14.60 16.63 6.25
C GLY A 201 -16.00 15.98 6.17
N ARG A 202 -16.85 16.37 5.21
CA ARG A 202 -18.16 15.75 4.99
C ARG A 202 -18.13 14.91 3.71
N TRP A 203 -18.80 13.78 3.76
CA TRP A 203 -18.98 12.91 2.61
C TRP A 203 -20.18 13.37 1.76
N SER A 204 -19.93 13.66 0.50
CA SER A 204 -20.96 13.90 -0.52
C SER A 204 -21.03 12.71 -1.48
N GLU A 205 -22.26 12.27 -1.78
CA GLU A 205 -22.51 11.17 -2.72
C GLU A 205 -22.93 11.72 -4.08
N THR A 206 -22.28 11.25 -5.13
CA THR A 206 -22.69 11.50 -6.51
C THR A 206 -22.81 10.18 -7.25
N LEU A 207 -23.93 9.95 -7.93
CA LEU A 207 -24.06 8.81 -8.84
C LEU A 207 -23.19 9.07 -10.07
N ALA A 208 -22.36 8.11 -10.45
CA ALA A 208 -21.45 8.29 -11.57
C ALA A 208 -22.17 8.60 -12.89
N SER A 209 -23.40 8.11 -13.08
CA SER A 209 -24.27 8.47 -14.21
C SER A 209 -24.64 9.96 -14.25
N ALA A 210 -24.78 10.61 -13.09
CA ALA A 210 -25.07 12.03 -12.97
C ALA A 210 -23.84 12.92 -13.25
N VAL A 211 -22.62 12.40 -13.05
CA VAL A 211 -21.38 13.11 -13.38
C VAL A 211 -21.27 13.34 -14.89
N THR A 212 -21.68 12.35 -15.69
CA THR A 212 -21.72 12.48 -17.16
C THR A 212 -22.80 13.45 -17.62
N GLN A 213 -23.94 13.53 -16.93
CA GLN A 213 -25.07 14.39 -17.32
C GLN A 213 -24.85 15.88 -17.03
N LYS A 214 -24.09 16.25 -15.99
CA LYS A 214 -23.72 17.66 -15.74
C LYS A 214 -22.91 18.31 -16.88
N ARG A 215 -22.40 17.52 -17.85
CA ARG A 215 -21.69 18.02 -19.04
C ARG A 215 -22.61 18.29 -20.24
N ALA A 216 -23.87 17.86 -20.20
CA ALA A 216 -24.79 17.97 -21.35
C ALA A 216 -25.83 19.09 -21.21
N ALA A 217 -25.72 19.93 -20.17
CA ALA A 217 -26.63 21.04 -19.88
C ALA A 217 -25.88 22.38 -19.91
#